data_AF-A0A3B9MW98-F1
#
_entry.id   AF-A0A3B9MW98-F1
#
_cell.length_a   1.000
_cell.length_b   1.000
_cell.length_c   1.000
_cell.angle_alpha   90.00
_cell.angle_beta   90.00
_cell.angle_gamma   90.00
#
_symmetry.space_group_name_H-M   'P 1'
#
loop_
_entity.id
_entity.type
_entity.pdbx_description
1 polymer ?
#
loop_
_entity_poly.entity_id
_entity_poly.type
_entity_poly.pdbx_seq_one_letter_code
_entity_poly.pdbx_strand_id
1 'polypeptide(L)'
;MTDINSEQIMNELRKEIAEKGIDKEPLKFADVNRAEASFHLPTKYNEEMMKRELVNVNGLWDSSLEPGVKSTNPIKKKIKTVVYKMVTAIMNPHLEKQVIFNASVANSMNMMHCLAEENASLKEQVKELTERIEKLEGTAK
;
A
#
# COMPACT_ATOMS: atom_id res chain seq x y z
N MET A 1 -43.75 -22.74 -12.18
CA MET A 1 -42.46 -22.11 -12.51
C MET A 1 -42.76 -20.63 -12.66
N THR A 2 -42.27 -19.81 -11.75
CA THR A 2 -42.54 -18.38 -11.71
C THR A 2 -41.64 -17.70 -12.72
N ASP A 3 -42.21 -17.22 -13.82
CA ASP A 3 -41.51 -16.44 -14.83
C ASP A 3 -41.05 -15.12 -14.21
N ILE A 4 -39.76 -15.04 -13.90
CA ILE A 4 -39.13 -13.81 -13.44
C ILE A 4 -39.04 -12.88 -14.66
N ASN A 5 -39.86 -11.84 -14.66
CA ASN A 5 -39.88 -10.83 -15.72
C ASN A 5 -38.61 -9.97 -15.65
N SER A 6 -37.59 -10.38 -16.40
CA SER A 6 -36.26 -9.75 -16.45
C SER A 6 -36.29 -8.30 -16.91
N GLU A 7 -37.29 -7.89 -17.72
CA GLU A 7 -37.42 -6.50 -18.16
C GLU A 7 -37.82 -5.57 -17.02
N GLN A 8 -38.68 -6.01 -16.10
CA GLN A 8 -39.06 -5.22 -14.93
C GLN A 8 -37.86 -5.01 -14.00
N ILE A 9 -37.07 -6.06 -13.76
CA ILE A 9 -35.87 -5.99 -12.90
C ILE A 9 -34.83 -5.04 -13.50
N MET A 10 -34.63 -5.09 -14.82
CA MET A 10 -33.67 -4.22 -15.51
C MET A 10 -34.13 -2.75 -15.51
N ASN A 11 -35.43 -2.49 -15.60
CA ASN A 11 -35.96 -1.13 -15.52
C ASN A 11 -35.88 -0.56 -14.11
N GLU A 12 -36.13 -1.35 -13.07
CA GLU A 12 -35.93 -0.94 -11.68
C GLU A 12 -34.46 -0.63 -11.38
N LEU A 13 -33.53 -1.49 -11.84
CA LEU A 13 -32.08 -1.26 -11.71
C LEU A 13 -31.63 0.04 -12.39
N ARG A 14 -32.10 0.33 -13.61
CA ARG A 14 -31.76 1.57 -14.33
C ARG A 14 -32.27 2.80 -13.61
N LYS A 15 -33.46 2.72 -13.01
CA LYS A 15 -34.04 3.81 -12.23
C LYS A 15 -33.25 4.05 -10.94
N GLU A 16 -32.84 2.98 -10.27
CA GLU A 16 -32.01 3.05 -9.05
C GLU A 16 -30.60 3.61 -9.33
N ILE A 17 -30.01 3.27 -10.48
CA ILE A 17 -28.71 3.80 -10.94
C ILE A 17 -28.80 5.31 -11.24
N ALA A 18 -29.90 5.74 -11.89
CA ALA A 18 -30.15 7.14 -12.18
C ALA A 18 -30.41 7.96 -10.90
N GLU A 19 -31.20 7.43 -9.95
CA GLU A 19 -31.47 8.07 -8.66
C GLU A 19 -30.22 8.17 -7.77
N LYS A 20 -29.27 7.24 -7.90
CA LYS A 20 -27.98 7.26 -7.20
C LYS A 20 -26.90 8.11 -7.87
N GLY A 21 -27.22 8.80 -8.98
CA GLY A 21 -26.30 9.72 -9.66
C GLY A 21 -25.05 9.03 -10.23
N ILE A 22 -25.15 7.75 -10.57
CA ILE A 22 -24.07 6.97 -11.19
C ILE A 22 -24.10 7.22 -12.72
N ASP A 23 -24.16 8.49 -13.10
CA ASP A 23 -24.08 8.96 -14.49
C ASP A 23 -22.67 9.48 -14.82
N LYS A 24 -21.68 9.15 -13.98
CA LYS A 24 -20.28 9.37 -14.32
C LYS A 24 -19.82 8.17 -15.14
N GLU A 25 -19.45 8.45 -16.40
CA GLU A 25 -18.74 7.52 -17.28
C GLU A 25 -17.77 6.65 -16.46
N PRO A 26 -17.67 5.34 -16.71
CA PRO A 26 -16.66 4.53 -16.06
C PRO A 26 -15.31 5.17 -16.36
N LEU A 27 -14.66 5.71 -15.32
CA LEU A 27 -13.31 6.27 -15.38
C LEU A 27 -12.47 5.30 -16.20
N LYS A 28 -12.04 5.70 -17.40
CA LYS A 28 -11.16 4.85 -18.20
C LYS A 28 -9.88 4.70 -17.37
N PHE A 29 -9.14 3.61 -17.52
CA PHE A 29 -7.86 3.43 -16.83
C PHE A 29 -6.84 4.57 -17.13
N ALA A 30 -7.09 5.37 -18.17
CA ALA A 30 -6.36 6.59 -18.49
C ALA A 30 -6.79 7.83 -17.64
N ASP A 31 -8.02 7.83 -17.13
CA ASP A 31 -8.61 8.88 -16.28
C ASP A 31 -8.41 8.60 -14.79
N VAL A 32 -7.86 7.43 -14.43
CA VAL A 32 -7.16 7.29 -13.15
C VAL A 32 -5.92 8.14 -13.28
N ASN A 33 -6.11 9.40 -12.94
CA ASN A 33 -5.08 10.36 -12.61
C ASN A 33 -3.88 9.62 -12.00
N ARG A 34 -2.89 9.36 -12.86
CA ARG A 34 -1.48 9.61 -12.56
C ARG A 34 -1.33 11.13 -12.38
N ALA A 35 -2.25 11.75 -11.62
CA ALA A 35 -2.04 13.04 -11.00
C ALA A 35 -0.69 12.86 -10.36
N GLU A 36 0.27 13.65 -10.82
CA GLU A 36 1.09 14.51 -9.98
C GLU A 36 0.91 14.29 -8.47
N ALA A 37 1.06 13.06 -7.99
CA ALA A 37 1.62 12.77 -6.69
C ALA A 37 3.08 13.16 -6.87
N SER A 38 3.28 14.47 -6.96
CA SER A 38 4.52 15.12 -6.72
C SER A 38 5.10 14.41 -5.51
N PHE A 39 6.16 13.63 -5.73
CA PHE A 39 6.91 12.99 -4.67
C PHE A 39 7.57 14.12 -3.87
N HIS A 40 6.76 14.78 -3.05
CA HIS A 40 7.21 15.79 -2.13
C HIS A 40 7.80 15.03 -0.97
N LEU A 41 9.12 15.08 -0.88
CA LEU A 41 9.82 14.60 0.30
C LEU A 41 9.25 15.35 1.51
N PRO A 42 8.82 14.65 2.57
CA PRO A 42 8.34 15.30 3.77
C PRO A 42 9.46 16.19 4.34
N THR A 43 9.16 17.45 4.60
CA THR A 43 10.12 18.42 5.16
C THR A 43 10.23 18.32 6.68
N LYS A 44 9.30 17.60 7.32
CA LYS A 44 9.24 17.35 8.76
C LYS A 44 8.74 15.93 9.02
N TYR A 45 9.12 15.39 10.17
CA TYR A 45 8.59 14.11 10.63
C TYR A 45 7.08 14.20 10.88
N ASN A 46 6.34 13.22 10.37
CA ASN A 46 4.92 13.03 10.60
C ASN A 46 4.68 11.55 10.94
N GLU A 47 4.19 11.29 12.14
CA GLU A 47 4.02 9.94 12.68
C GLU A 47 2.96 9.14 11.92
N GLU A 48 1.82 9.75 11.59
CA GLU A 48 0.74 9.10 10.83
C GLU A 48 1.19 8.71 9.43
N MET A 49 1.94 9.60 8.76
CA MET A 49 2.54 9.32 7.47
C MET A 49 3.56 8.18 7.57
N MET A 50 4.43 8.19 8.59
CA MET A 50 5.38 7.09 8.81
C MET A 50 4.67 5.75 9.01
N LYS A 51 3.63 5.69 9.86
CA LYS A 51 2.84 4.48 10.09
C LYS A 51 2.18 3.96 8.81
N ARG A 52 1.60 4.87 8.01
CA ARG A 52 0.99 4.52 6.72
C ARG A 52 2.02 3.93 5.75
N GLU A 53 3.16 4.59 5.57
CA GLU A 53 4.20 4.09 4.68
C GLU A 53 4.80 2.77 5.17
N LEU A 54 4.88 2.57 6.48
CA LEU A 54 5.34 1.32 7.08
C LEU A 54 4.41 0.14 6.75
N VAL A 55 3.10 0.36 6.84
CA VAL A 55 2.10 -0.65 6.43
C VAL A 55 2.23 -0.95 4.94
N ASN A 56 2.36 0.08 4.10
CA ASN A 56 2.51 -0.10 2.65
C ASN A 56 3.74 -0.94 2.31
N VAL A 57 4.90 -0.58 2.87
CA VAL A 57 6.17 -1.25 2.54
C VAL A 57 6.19 -2.68 3.09
N ASN A 58 5.71 -2.92 4.31
CA ASN A 58 5.61 -4.29 4.85
C ASN A 58 4.58 -5.17 4.11
N GLY A 59 3.57 -4.58 3.47
CA GLY A 59 2.58 -5.33 2.67
C GLY A 59 2.99 -5.59 1.23
N LEU A 60 3.92 -4.81 0.68
CA LEU A 60 4.25 -4.80 -0.75
C LEU A 60 5.72 -5.14 -1.08
N TRP A 61 6.57 -5.34 -0.07
CA TRP A 61 7.99 -5.60 -0.31
C TRP A 61 8.24 -6.88 -1.13
N ASP A 62 7.38 -7.89 -0.95
CA ASP A 62 7.45 -9.13 -1.72
C ASP A 62 6.86 -8.92 -3.12
N SER A 63 7.77 -8.78 -4.09
CA SER A 63 7.46 -8.67 -5.51
C SER A 63 7.56 -10.00 -6.25
N SER A 64 7.59 -11.14 -5.52
CA SER A 64 7.59 -12.44 -6.15
C SER A 64 6.33 -12.63 -7.01
N LEU A 65 6.53 -13.14 -8.23
CA LEU A 65 5.44 -13.37 -9.17
C LEU A 65 4.71 -14.66 -8.81
N GLU A 66 3.46 -14.59 -8.37
CA GLU A 66 2.48 -15.68 -8.55
C GLU A 66 1.05 -15.14 -8.80
N PRO A 67 0.15 -15.81 -9.59
CA PRO A 67 0.24 -17.20 -10.02
C PRO A 67 0.00 -17.46 -11.53
N GLY A 68 0.69 -18.49 -12.03
CA GLY A 68 0.16 -19.58 -12.87
C GLY A 68 -0.51 -19.27 -14.22
N VAL A 69 -0.10 -19.99 -15.26
CA VAL A 69 -0.75 -19.94 -16.57
C VAL A 69 -2.18 -20.49 -16.51
N LYS A 70 -3.16 -19.58 -16.38
CA LYS A 70 -4.59 -19.88 -16.47
C LYS A 70 -5.04 -19.81 -17.94
N SER A 71 -5.49 -20.94 -18.46
CA SER A 71 -6.19 -21.03 -19.75
C SER A 71 -7.04 -22.29 -19.82
N THR A 72 -8.27 -22.15 -20.30
CA THR A 72 -9.20 -23.25 -20.58
C THR A 72 -8.85 -24.01 -21.87
N ASN A 73 -8.04 -23.44 -22.76
CA ASN A 73 -7.61 -24.08 -24.01
C ASN A 73 -6.22 -24.72 -23.84
N PRO A 74 -6.04 -26.02 -24.14
CA PRO A 74 -4.80 -26.76 -23.88
C PRO A 74 -3.61 -26.29 -24.73
N ILE A 75 -3.84 -25.86 -25.98
CA ILE A 75 -2.77 -25.35 -26.85
C ILE A 75 -2.30 -23.98 -26.37
N LYS A 76 -3.26 -23.08 -26.08
CA LYS A 76 -2.95 -21.76 -25.51
C LYS A 76 -2.25 -21.88 -24.15
N LYS A 77 -2.63 -22.87 -23.33
CA LYS A 77 -1.93 -23.19 -22.08
C LYS A 77 -0.47 -23.56 -22.33
N LYS A 78 -0.19 -24.49 -23.25
CA LYS A 78 1.19 -24.88 -23.59
C LYS A 78 2.05 -23.71 -24.06
N ILE A 79 1.53 -22.90 -24.99
CA ILE A 79 2.24 -21.71 -25.49
C ILE A 79 2.53 -20.74 -24.35
N LYS A 80 1.52 -20.39 -23.55
CA LYS A 80 1.68 -19.50 -22.40
C LYS A 80 2.66 -20.07 -21.36
N THR A 81 2.68 -21.39 -21.15
CA THR A 81 3.64 -22.04 -20.24
C THR A 81 5.07 -21.90 -20.74
N VAL A 82 5.31 -22.05 -22.05
CA VAL A 82 6.64 -21.86 -22.64
C VAL A 82 7.08 -20.40 -22.51
N VAL A 83 6.21 -19.45 -22.86
CA VAL A 83 6.48 -18.00 -22.70
C VAL A 83 6.75 -17.66 -21.24
N TYR A 84 5.92 -18.13 -20.31
CA TYR A 84 6.09 -17.92 -18.87
C TYR A 84 7.46 -18.42 -18.41
N LYS A 85 7.84 -19.66 -18.74
CA LYS A 85 9.14 -20.21 -18.37
C LYS A 85 10.32 -19.38 -18.89
N MET A 86 10.27 -18.89 -20.13
CA MET A 86 11.33 -18.05 -20.69
C MET A 86 11.42 -16.70 -19.97
N VAL A 87 10.28 -16.05 -19.71
CA VAL A 87 10.25 -14.78 -18.98
C VAL A 87 10.75 -14.97 -17.54
N THR A 88 10.24 -15.99 -16.84
CA THR A 88 10.65 -16.34 -15.47
C THR A 88 12.15 -16.63 -15.38
N ALA A 89 12.74 -17.36 -16.33
CA ALA A 89 14.17 -17.66 -16.32
C ALA A 89 15.05 -16.40 -16.41
N ILE A 90 14.62 -15.38 -17.16
CA ILE A 90 15.35 -14.11 -17.29
C ILE A 90 15.05 -13.17 -16.12
N MET A 91 13.79 -13.12 -15.67
CA MET A 91 13.33 -12.18 -14.65
C MET A 91 13.66 -12.62 -13.22
N ASN A 92 13.70 -13.91 -12.93
CA ASN A 92 13.88 -14.42 -11.56
C ASN A 92 15.11 -13.85 -10.85
N PRO A 93 16.32 -13.84 -11.44
CA PRO A 93 17.48 -13.25 -10.77
C PRO A 93 17.32 -11.76 -10.47
N HIS A 94 16.55 -11.03 -11.27
CA HIS A 94 16.27 -9.62 -11.05
C HIS A 94 15.20 -9.44 -9.95
N LEU A 95 14.16 -10.26 -9.98
CA LEU A 95 13.10 -10.27 -8.96
C LEU A 95 13.65 -10.65 -7.59
N GLU A 96 14.51 -11.66 -7.50
CA GLU A 96 15.18 -12.03 -6.24
C GLU A 96 15.98 -10.85 -5.67
N LYS A 97 16.77 -10.16 -6.50
CA LYS A 97 17.50 -8.96 -6.08
C LYS A 97 16.56 -7.83 -5.63
N GLN A 98 15.45 -7.62 -6.33
CA GLN A 98 14.45 -6.63 -5.94
C GLN A 98 13.78 -6.99 -4.62
N VAL A 99 13.39 -8.26 -4.42
CA VAL A 99 12.79 -8.74 -3.17
C VAL A 99 13.76 -8.53 -2.00
N ILE A 100 15.03 -8.88 -2.17
CA ILE A 100 16.07 -8.64 -1.14
C ILE A 100 16.22 -7.15 -0.85
N PHE A 101 16.29 -6.32 -1.88
CA PHE A 101 16.39 -4.87 -1.73
C PHE A 101 15.16 -4.29 -1.00
N ASN A 102 13.96 -4.65 -1.43
CA ASN A 102 12.70 -4.21 -0.83
C ASN A 102 12.59 -4.66 0.63
N ALA A 103 12.99 -5.89 0.94
CA ALA A 103 13.05 -6.39 2.31
C ALA A 103 14.01 -5.55 3.18
N SER A 104 15.18 -5.20 2.63
CA SER A 104 16.12 -4.31 3.32
C SER A 104 15.52 -2.93 3.58
N VAL A 105 14.81 -2.35 2.60
CA VAL A 105 14.14 -1.05 2.76
C VAL A 105 13.05 -1.14 3.83
N ALA A 106 12.22 -2.19 3.80
CA ALA A 106 11.20 -2.44 4.82
C ALA A 106 11.81 -2.51 6.21
N ASN A 107 12.87 -3.30 6.40
CA ASN A 107 13.58 -3.40 7.67
C ASN A 107 14.16 -2.06 8.12
N SER A 108 14.76 -1.28 7.22
CA SER A 108 15.26 0.06 7.53
C SER A 108 14.14 1.00 7.98
N MET A 109 12.97 0.98 7.33
CA MET A 109 11.83 1.80 7.74
C MET A 109 11.26 1.36 9.08
N ASN A 110 11.19 0.05 9.36
CA ASN A 110 10.82 -0.46 10.68
C ASN A 110 11.81 0.01 11.76
N MET A 111 13.12 -0.04 11.51
CA MET A 111 14.12 0.46 12.46
C MET A 111 13.99 1.97 12.71
N MET A 112 13.72 2.76 11.66
CA MET A 112 13.48 4.20 11.81
C MET A 112 12.22 4.49 12.64
N HIS A 113 11.19 3.66 12.51
CA HIS A 113 9.99 3.78 13.34
C HIS A 113 10.31 3.54 14.82
N CYS A 114 11.03 2.45 15.14
CA CYS A 114 11.46 2.17 16.52
C CYS A 114 12.29 3.33 17.10
N LEU A 115 13.24 3.86 16.33
CA LEU A 115 14.06 5.00 16.75
C LEU A 115 13.22 6.26 17.01
N ALA A 116 12.16 6.48 16.23
CA ALA A 116 11.27 7.61 16.44
C ALA A 116 10.47 7.46 17.75
N GLU A 117 10.01 6.25 18.08
CA GLU A 117 9.31 5.94 19.33
C GLU A 117 10.24 6.09 20.55
N GLU A 118 11.46 5.56 20.46
CA GLU A 118 12.49 5.73 21.49
C GLU A 118 12.79 7.22 21.75
N ASN A 119 12.96 8.02 20.68
CA ASN A 119 13.17 9.46 20.81
C ASN A 119 11.98 10.20 21.43
N ALA A 120 10.75 9.77 21.16
CA ALA A 120 9.56 10.35 21.78
C ALA A 120 9.54 10.09 23.29
N SER A 121 9.85 8.85 23.71
CA SER A 121 9.97 8.47 25.13
C SER A 121 11.09 9.26 25.84
N LEU A 122 12.26 9.38 25.22
CA LEU A 122 13.38 10.12 25.78
C LEU A 122 13.07 11.61 25.95
N LYS A 123 12.35 12.23 25.02
CA LYS A 123 11.93 13.63 25.15
C LYS A 123 11.05 13.87 26.37
N GLU A 124 10.13 12.95 26.65
CA GLU A 124 9.27 13.06 27.84
C GLU A 124 10.08 12.89 29.13
N GLN A 125 11.01 11.94 29.17
CA GLN A 125 11.90 11.75 30.33
C GLN A 125 12.79 12.97 30.57
N VAL A 126 13.36 13.54 29.50
CA VAL A 126 14.17 14.77 29.60
C VAL A 126 13.33 15.91 30.18
N LYS A 127 12.11 16.10 29.68
CA LYS A 127 11.20 17.13 30.17
C LYS A 127 10.88 16.94 31.66
N GLU A 128 10.54 15.72 32.08
CA GLU A 128 10.25 15.41 33.48
C GLU A 128 11.47 15.67 34.39
N LEU A 129 12.66 15.27 33.96
CA LEU A 129 13.90 15.52 34.70
C LEU A 129 14.21 17.01 34.79
N THR A 130 14.02 17.78 33.71
CA THR A 130 14.18 19.23 33.72
C THR A 130 13.21 19.89 34.71
N GLU A 131 11.93 19.52 34.69
CA GLU A 131 10.94 20.05 35.64
C GLU A 131 11.27 19.71 37.10
N ARG A 132 11.84 18.51 37.36
CA ARG A 132 12.29 18.12 38.70
C ARG A 132 13.51 18.93 39.16
N ILE A 133 14.49 19.15 38.27
CA ILE A 133 15.67 19.96 38.56
C ILE A 133 15.26 21.39 38.88
N GLU A 134 14.40 22.01 38.08
CA GLU A 134 13.90 23.37 38.32
C GLU A 134 13.19 23.50 39.68
N LYS A 135 12.41 22.50 40.08
CA LYS A 135 11.76 22.48 41.40
C LYS A 135 12.77 22.38 42.54
N LEU A 136 13.80 21.54 42.40
CA LEU A 136 14.84 21.35 43.41
C LEU A 136 15.76 22.58 43.52
N GLU A 137 16.15 23.17 42.39
CA GLU A 137 16.95 24.41 42.37
C GLU A 137 16.15 25.62 42.86
N GLY A 138 14.85 25.67 42.56
CA GLY A 138 13.94 26.70 43.05
C GLY A 138 13.64 26.63 44.55
N THR A 139 13.81 25.47 45.18
CA THR A 139 13.66 25.28 46.64
C THR A 139 14.97 25.46 47.42
N ALA A 140 16.11 25.63 46.73
CA ALA A 140 17.42 25.84 47.34
C ALA A 140 17.79 27.33 47.55
N LYS A 141 16.84 28.26 47.34
CA LYS A 141 16.94 29.69 47.67
C LYS A 141 16.06 30.04 48.86
#